data_AF-A0A7S1YP01-F1
#
_entry.id   AF-A0A7S1YP01-F1
#
_cell.length_a   1.000
_cell.length_b   1.000
_cell.length_c   1.000
_cell.angle_alpha   90.00
_cell.angle_beta   90.00
_cell.angle_gamma   90.00
#
_symmetry.space_group_name_H-M   'P 1'
#
loop_
_entity.id
_entity.type
_entity.pdbx_description
1 polymer ?
#
loop_
_entity_poly.entity_id
_entity_poly.type
_entity_poly.pdbx_seq_one_letter_code
_entity_poly.pdbx_strand_id
1 'polypeptide(L)'
;LQVLENHDKNKKKCNANTTRGRQNASQIMNKNDGSSGEVEMESKGANGYSHKPAGPSDDDVYSNPTLAEIDELDKPLSWLDYLRAIRHNHCVMVPCSFSILFVVCFLSILSGLILFPQFVLGLVMSHFLQRSIWFVEFLYPMGIARWGHLFLMKMGGGGKGNKKVKGHSRTIEQRFQLAPGRVYVHPIPQLLDNIGYLIVCLPPPSSKCSAVVAIFIDCGDANESIAEINHIREVYYPNHPNFELQTLLCTHKHHDHTAGNRQLLKEEPALSDIYGGAIENVPYCNMPVKNGESIVLPSSGENDMNDVASVECIAVPSHTRG
;
A
#
# COMPACT_ATOMS: atom_id res chain seq x y z
N LEU A 1 6.16 29.19 51.80
CA LEU A 1 7.35 28.65 52.52
C LEU A 1 7.05 27.31 53.22
N GLN A 2 6.25 26.44 52.61
CA GLN A 2 5.92 25.11 53.15
C GLN A 2 5.72 24.09 52.00
N VAL A 3 6.45 24.25 50.90
CA VAL A 3 6.40 23.40 49.70
C VAL A 3 7.79 22.87 49.30
N LEU A 4 8.86 23.30 49.98
CA LEU A 4 10.24 22.92 49.63
C LEU A 4 10.82 21.74 50.45
N GLU A 5 10.04 21.12 51.34
CA GLU A 5 10.58 20.07 52.25
C GLU A 5 10.27 18.62 51.83
N ASN A 6 9.47 18.40 50.78
CA ASN A 6 9.11 17.05 50.34
C ASN A 6 9.96 16.49 49.19
N HIS A 7 10.91 17.27 48.66
CA HIS A 7 11.72 16.86 47.51
C HIS A 7 12.97 16.04 47.87
N ASP A 8 13.34 15.97 49.16
CA ASP A 8 14.62 15.41 49.60
C ASP A 8 14.55 13.97 50.14
N LYS A 9 13.34 13.42 50.32
CA LYS A 9 13.16 12.05 50.86
C LYS A 9 13.13 10.95 49.80
N ASN A 10 12.93 11.27 48.52
CA ASN A 10 12.88 10.28 47.44
C ASN A 10 14.24 9.99 46.77
N LYS A 11 15.29 10.79 47.03
CA LYS A 11 16.63 10.56 46.47
C LYS A 11 17.44 9.46 47.16
N LYS A 12 17.00 8.96 48.32
CA LYS A 12 17.77 7.97 49.13
C LYS A 12 17.40 6.50 48.93
N LYS A 13 16.47 6.16 48.03
CA LYS A 13 16.02 4.76 47.83
C LYS A 13 16.51 4.05 46.57
N CYS A 14 17.27 4.70 45.69
CA CYS A 14 17.72 4.10 44.42
C CYS A 14 19.16 3.55 44.41
N ASN A 15 19.90 3.61 45.53
CA ASN A 15 21.25 3.04 45.65
C ASN A 15 21.25 1.74 46.46
N ALA A 16 20.68 0.68 45.88
CA ALA A 16 20.93 -0.70 46.31
C ALA A 16 20.39 -1.65 45.23
N ASN A 17 21.22 -2.01 44.25
CA ASN A 17 21.30 -3.35 43.63
C ASN A 17 22.13 -3.29 42.35
N THR A 18 23.45 -3.28 42.52
CA THR A 18 24.41 -3.76 41.53
C THR A 18 24.59 -5.27 41.76
N THR A 19 24.98 -6.00 40.71
CA THR A 19 25.49 -7.40 40.65
C THR A 19 24.50 -8.56 40.49
N ARG A 20 24.34 -9.01 39.22
CA ARG A 20 24.19 -10.39 38.69
C ARG A 20 23.55 -10.27 37.30
N GLY A 21 24.01 -10.85 36.20
CA GLY A 21 25.09 -11.79 35.91
C GLY A 21 25.31 -11.81 34.39
N ARG A 22 26.50 -12.27 34.01
CA ARG A 22 27.01 -12.41 32.65
C ARG A 22 26.87 -13.88 32.25
N GLN A 23 26.66 -14.17 30.96
CA GLN A 23 27.05 -15.37 30.18
C GLN A 23 25.95 -16.19 29.47
N ASN A 24 26.30 -16.55 28.21
CA ASN A 24 25.88 -17.67 27.34
C ASN A 24 24.56 -17.50 26.56
N ALA A 25 24.39 -17.90 25.29
CA ALA A 25 25.12 -18.71 24.28
C ALA A 25 24.60 -18.26 22.88
N SER A 26 25.33 -18.18 21.77
CA SER A 26 26.05 -19.20 20.97
C SER A 26 25.19 -20.33 20.40
N GLN A 27 25.19 -20.40 19.06
CA GLN A 27 24.96 -21.57 18.18
C GLN A 27 23.55 -22.16 18.08
N ILE A 28 22.93 -22.02 16.89
CA ILE A 28 22.36 -23.16 16.12
C ILE A 28 22.63 -22.94 14.63
N MET A 29 23.54 -23.75 14.07
CA MET A 29 23.60 -24.13 12.66
C MET A 29 22.80 -25.44 12.49
N ASN A 30 22.00 -25.57 11.42
CA ASN A 30 22.22 -26.54 10.32
C ASN A 30 20.94 -26.92 9.53
N LYS A 31 21.14 -26.93 8.20
CA LYS A 31 20.70 -27.92 7.17
C LYS A 31 19.22 -28.21 6.93
N ASN A 32 18.81 -28.07 5.67
CA ASN A 32 18.46 -29.15 4.72
C ASN A 32 18.05 -28.49 3.38
N ASP A 33 18.75 -28.79 2.27
CA ASP A 33 18.40 -29.80 1.24
C ASP A 33 16.96 -29.59 0.72
N GLY A 34 16.69 -29.20 -0.53
CA GLY A 34 17.22 -29.75 -1.77
C GLY A 34 16.20 -30.77 -2.32
N SER A 35 15.25 -30.34 -3.16
CA SER A 35 14.53 -31.25 -4.08
C SER A 35 13.70 -30.46 -5.10
N SER A 36 14.22 -30.40 -6.31
CA SER A 36 13.51 -30.14 -7.56
C SER A 36 12.53 -31.28 -7.85
N GLY A 37 11.27 -30.93 -8.12
CA GLY A 37 10.23 -31.86 -8.58
C GLY A 37 9.69 -31.39 -9.92
N GLU A 38 10.09 -32.09 -10.99
CA GLU A 38 9.51 -32.03 -12.32
C GLU A 38 8.05 -32.51 -12.28
N VAL A 39 7.16 -31.83 -12.99
CA VAL A 39 5.78 -32.28 -13.21
C VAL A 39 5.67 -32.82 -14.62
N GLU A 40 5.52 -34.14 -14.68
CA GLU A 40 5.34 -34.97 -15.85
C GLU A 40 3.93 -34.75 -16.46
N MET A 41 3.87 -34.48 -17.77
CA MET A 41 2.63 -34.42 -18.54
C MET A 41 2.18 -35.83 -18.92
N GLU A 42 1.03 -36.25 -18.39
CA GLU A 42 0.43 -37.54 -18.72
C GLU A 42 -0.54 -37.41 -19.92
N SER A 43 -0.17 -38.02 -21.05
CA SER A 43 -0.97 -38.12 -22.27
C SER A 43 -2.03 -39.22 -22.15
N LYS A 44 -3.32 -38.88 -22.20
CA LYS A 44 -4.41 -39.87 -22.27
C LYS A 44 -4.85 -40.17 -23.70
N GLY A 45 -4.29 -41.26 -24.20
CA GLY A 45 -4.95 -42.43 -24.79
C GLY A 45 -6.24 -42.24 -25.59
N ALA A 46 -6.12 -42.49 -26.90
CA ALA A 46 -7.19 -42.87 -27.81
C ALA A 46 -7.67 -44.32 -27.53
N ASN A 47 -9.00 -44.53 -27.53
CA ASN A 47 -9.73 -45.80 -27.66
C ASN A 47 -11.22 -45.42 -27.73
N GLY A 48 -12.10 -45.97 -28.55
CA GLY A 48 -12.04 -46.97 -29.60
C GLY A 48 -13.42 -46.94 -30.27
N TYR A 49 -13.46 -47.08 -31.59
CA TYR A 49 -14.70 -47.17 -32.34
C TYR A 49 -15.37 -48.52 -32.08
N SER A 50 -16.56 -48.49 -31.47
CA SER A 50 -17.43 -49.66 -31.31
C SER A 50 -18.53 -49.61 -32.36
N HIS A 51 -18.48 -50.54 -33.31
CA HIS A 51 -19.55 -50.83 -34.25
C HIS A 51 -20.83 -51.22 -33.49
N LYS A 52 -21.94 -50.53 -33.79
CA LYS A 52 -23.29 -51.00 -33.45
C LYS A 52 -24.00 -51.55 -34.70
N PRO A 53 -24.81 -52.61 -34.51
CA PRO A 53 -25.34 -53.45 -35.60
C PRO A 53 -26.52 -52.81 -36.33
N ALA A 54 -26.79 -53.41 -37.50
CA ALA A 54 -27.89 -53.13 -38.42
C ALA A 54 -29.25 -53.01 -37.74
N GLY A 55 -30.08 -52.14 -38.29
CA GLY A 55 -31.38 -51.76 -37.76
C GLY A 55 -32.43 -52.89 -37.80
N PRO A 56 -33.52 -52.73 -37.02
CA PRO A 56 -34.73 -53.50 -37.20
C PRO A 56 -35.50 -53.02 -38.43
N SER A 57 -36.09 -53.97 -39.13
CA SER A 57 -36.95 -53.87 -40.30
C SER A 57 -38.23 -53.07 -40.05
N ASP A 58 -38.65 -52.31 -41.07
CA ASP A 58 -39.81 -51.41 -41.16
C ASP A 58 -41.20 -52.12 -41.17
N ASP A 59 -41.38 -53.21 -40.42
CA ASP A 59 -42.67 -53.90 -40.38
C ASP A 59 -43.01 -54.26 -38.94
N ASP A 60 -43.49 -53.29 -38.15
CA ASP A 60 -44.34 -53.61 -37.01
C ASP A 60 -45.08 -52.38 -36.42
N VAL A 61 -46.42 -52.51 -36.42
CA VAL A 61 -47.31 -52.05 -35.35
C VAL A 61 -47.73 -50.57 -35.37
N TYR A 62 -48.68 -50.24 -36.25
CA TYR A 62 -49.75 -49.29 -35.93
C TYR A 62 -50.78 -49.98 -35.01
N SER A 63 -50.47 -50.12 -33.72
CA SER A 63 -51.50 -50.41 -32.71
C SER A 63 -52.15 -49.09 -32.30
N ASN A 64 -53.46 -48.98 -32.50
CA ASN A 64 -54.25 -47.86 -32.00
C ASN A 64 -54.08 -47.74 -30.47
N PRO A 65 -53.81 -46.54 -29.94
CA PRO A 65 -53.63 -46.33 -28.50
C PRO A 65 -54.88 -46.75 -27.76
N THR A 66 -54.69 -47.44 -26.64
CA THR A 66 -55.80 -47.86 -25.78
C THR A 66 -56.36 -46.64 -25.03
N LEU A 67 -57.66 -46.62 -24.71
CA LEU A 67 -58.32 -45.50 -24.02
C LEU A 67 -57.66 -45.12 -22.67
N ALA A 68 -56.85 -46.01 -22.07
CA ALA A 68 -56.06 -45.73 -20.88
C ALA A 68 -54.80 -44.88 -21.13
N GLU A 69 -54.23 -44.88 -22.35
CA GLU A 69 -53.09 -44.03 -22.73
C GLU A 69 -53.52 -42.60 -23.08
N ILE A 70 -54.79 -42.40 -23.43
CA ILE A 70 -55.36 -41.07 -23.72
C ILE A 70 -55.52 -40.25 -22.43
N ASP A 71 -55.76 -40.90 -21.29
CA ASP A 71 -55.93 -40.26 -19.98
C ASP A 71 -54.58 -39.84 -19.35
N GLU A 72 -53.45 -40.39 -19.84
CA GLU A 72 -52.11 -40.00 -19.39
C GLU A 72 -51.53 -38.80 -20.17
N LEU A 73 -52.15 -38.44 -21.30
CA LEU A 73 -51.73 -37.32 -22.15
C LEU A 73 -52.17 -35.94 -21.62
N ASP A 74 -53.06 -35.88 -20.64
CA ASP A 74 -53.62 -34.63 -20.09
C ASP A 74 -52.95 -34.18 -18.77
N LYS A 75 -51.83 -34.82 -18.40
CA LYS A 75 -51.02 -34.36 -17.26
C LYS A 75 -50.42 -33.00 -17.60
N PRO A 76 -50.61 -31.95 -16.78
CA PRO A 76 -50.02 -30.64 -17.05
C PRO A 76 -48.51 -30.79 -17.13
N LEU A 77 -47.96 -30.51 -18.31
CA LEU A 77 -46.53 -30.55 -18.57
C LEU A 77 -45.80 -29.75 -17.49
N SER A 78 -44.75 -30.34 -16.92
CA SER A 78 -43.92 -29.60 -15.98
C SER A 78 -43.33 -28.38 -16.69
N TRP A 79 -43.10 -27.30 -15.95
CA TRP A 79 -42.48 -26.09 -16.50
C TRP A 79 -41.18 -26.37 -17.28
N LEU A 80 -40.41 -27.37 -16.85
CA LEU A 80 -39.17 -27.78 -17.50
C LEU A 80 -39.42 -28.45 -18.86
N ASP A 81 -40.50 -29.22 -18.98
CA ASP A 81 -40.88 -29.87 -20.25
C ASP A 81 -41.46 -28.86 -21.23
N TYR A 82 -42.18 -27.85 -20.74
CA TYR A 82 -42.62 -26.71 -21.55
C TYR A 82 -41.44 -25.90 -22.10
N LEU A 83 -40.44 -25.59 -21.27
CA LEU A 83 -39.21 -24.93 -21.73
C LEU A 83 -38.43 -25.79 -22.72
N ARG A 84 -38.40 -27.12 -22.51
CA ARG A 84 -37.78 -28.05 -23.45
C ARG A 84 -38.52 -28.03 -24.79
N ALA A 85 -39.85 -28.04 -24.79
CA ALA A 85 -40.66 -27.96 -26.00
C ALA A 85 -40.43 -26.64 -26.76
N ILE A 86 -40.35 -25.51 -26.06
CA ILE A 86 -40.02 -24.20 -26.65
C ILE A 86 -38.63 -24.24 -27.30
N ARG A 87 -37.63 -24.81 -26.62
CA ARG A 87 -36.25 -24.92 -27.13
C ARG A 87 -36.14 -25.77 -28.40
N HIS A 88 -37.03 -26.73 -28.61
CA HIS A 88 -37.03 -27.56 -29.82
C HIS A 88 -37.95 -27.03 -30.92
N ASN A 89 -38.74 -25.98 -30.67
CA ASN A 89 -39.55 -25.35 -31.69
C ASN A 89 -38.71 -24.35 -32.51
N HIS A 90 -38.32 -24.78 -33.71
CA HIS A 90 -37.50 -23.98 -34.63
C HIS A 90 -38.13 -22.61 -34.95
N CYS A 91 -39.46 -22.53 -35.07
CA CYS A 91 -40.17 -21.29 -35.36
C CYS A 91 -40.07 -20.26 -34.22
N VAL A 92 -39.82 -20.70 -32.98
CA VAL A 92 -39.66 -19.83 -31.81
C VAL A 92 -38.19 -19.52 -31.54
N MET A 93 -37.31 -20.51 -31.66
CA MET A 93 -35.90 -20.35 -31.31
C MET A 93 -35.11 -19.51 -32.29
N VAL A 94 -35.43 -19.54 -33.59
CA VAL A 94 -34.76 -18.71 -34.60
C VAL A 94 -34.97 -17.21 -34.35
N PRO A 95 -36.20 -16.68 -34.24
CA PRO A 95 -36.40 -15.25 -33.97
C PRO A 95 -35.88 -14.84 -32.59
N CYS A 96 -35.97 -15.72 -31.58
CA CYS A 96 -35.43 -15.46 -30.25
C CYS A 96 -33.89 -15.33 -30.29
N SER A 97 -33.20 -16.27 -30.93
CA SER A 97 -31.74 -16.25 -31.08
C SER A 97 -31.27 -15.03 -31.88
N PHE A 98 -31.99 -14.68 -32.95
CA PHE A 98 -31.72 -13.47 -33.73
C PHE A 98 -31.87 -12.20 -32.88
N SER A 99 -32.94 -12.12 -32.08
CA SER A 99 -33.18 -10.98 -31.19
C SER A 99 -32.08 -10.83 -30.13
N ILE A 100 -31.64 -11.93 -29.53
CA ILE A 100 -30.53 -11.92 -28.55
C ILE A 100 -29.24 -11.47 -29.22
N LEU A 101 -28.90 -12.02 -30.40
CA LEU A 101 -27.70 -11.64 -31.13
C LEU A 101 -27.73 -10.15 -31.52
N PHE A 102 -28.89 -9.66 -31.98
CA PHE A 102 -29.09 -8.26 -32.30
C PHE A 102 -28.85 -7.36 -31.08
N VAL A 103 -29.39 -7.71 -29.91
CA VAL A 103 -29.18 -6.96 -28.66
C VAL A 103 -27.70 -6.94 -28.26
N VAL A 104 -27.01 -8.07 -28.34
CA VAL A 104 -25.57 -8.15 -28.01
C VAL A 104 -24.74 -7.29 -28.97
N CYS A 105 -25.00 -7.36 -30.27
CA CYS A 105 -24.32 -6.54 -31.28
C CYS A 105 -24.60 -5.04 -31.05
N PHE A 106 -25.86 -4.68 -30.80
CA PHE A 106 -26.26 -3.30 -30.55
C PHE A 106 -25.59 -2.73 -29.30
N LEU A 107 -25.58 -3.46 -28.18
CA LEU A 107 -24.92 -3.04 -26.94
C LEU A 107 -23.40 -2.93 -27.10
N SER A 108 -22.79 -3.80 -27.91
CA SER A 108 -21.36 -3.75 -28.23
C SER A 108 -21.01 -2.50 -29.04
N ILE A 109 -21.82 -2.16 -30.06
CA ILE A 109 -21.64 -0.93 -30.84
C ILE A 109 -21.85 0.30 -29.96
N LEU A 110 -22.90 0.32 -29.14
CA LEU A 110 -23.19 1.44 -28.25
C LEU A 110 -22.06 1.66 -27.23
N SER A 111 -21.53 0.59 -26.66
CA SER A 111 -20.38 0.64 -25.75
C SER A 111 -19.12 1.14 -26.48
N GLY A 112 -18.90 0.68 -27.72
CA GLY A 112 -17.84 1.20 -28.59
C GLY A 112 -17.96 2.71 -28.81
N LEU A 113 -19.16 3.22 -29.11
CA LEU A 113 -19.42 4.64 -29.31
C LEU A 113 -19.20 5.47 -28.04
N ILE A 114 -19.54 4.93 -26.86
CA ILE A 114 -19.32 5.61 -25.57
C ILE A 114 -17.82 5.65 -25.22
N LEU A 115 -17.07 4.59 -25.53
CA LEU A 115 -15.65 4.48 -25.23
C LEU A 115 -14.74 5.14 -26.28
N PHE A 116 -15.24 5.34 -27.51
CA PHE A 116 -14.45 5.91 -28.61
C PHE A 116 -13.85 7.28 -28.31
N PRO A 117 -14.57 8.25 -27.69
CA PRO A 117 -13.97 9.53 -27.29
C PRO A 117 -12.82 9.37 -26.31
N GLN A 118 -12.91 8.44 -25.35
CA GLN A 118 -11.83 8.16 -24.40
C GLN A 118 -10.61 7.55 -25.10
N PHE A 119 -10.83 6.66 -26.07
CA PHE A 119 -9.77 6.07 -26.88
C PHE A 119 -9.05 7.14 -27.72
N VAL A 120 -9.78 8.01 -28.42
CA VAL A 120 -9.21 9.11 -29.21
C VAL A 120 -8.45 10.08 -28.31
N LEU A 121 -9.02 10.45 -27.16
CA LEU A 121 -8.36 11.30 -26.18
C LEU A 121 -7.07 10.65 -25.66
N GLY A 122 -7.09 9.34 -25.35
CA GLY A 122 -5.92 8.58 -24.93
C GLY A 122 -4.83 8.55 -26.01
N LEU A 123 -5.20 8.41 -27.28
CA LEU A 123 -4.25 8.38 -28.40
C LEU A 123 -3.58 9.76 -28.59
N VAL A 124 -4.35 10.84 -28.50
CA VAL A 124 -3.82 12.22 -28.55
C VAL A 124 -2.97 12.54 -27.32
N MET A 125 -3.45 12.21 -26.12
CA MET A 125 -2.74 12.48 -24.86
C MET A 125 -1.49 11.64 -24.72
N SER A 126 -1.46 10.40 -25.21
CA SER A 126 -0.25 9.56 -25.14
C SER A 126 0.91 10.16 -25.93
N HIS A 127 0.64 10.69 -27.14
CA HIS A 127 1.64 11.37 -27.95
C HIS A 127 2.09 12.70 -27.32
N PHE A 128 1.17 13.42 -26.66
CA PHE A 128 1.48 14.66 -25.97
C PHE A 128 2.36 14.40 -24.74
N LEU A 129 1.96 13.47 -23.86
CA LEU A 129 2.68 13.10 -22.64
C LEU A 129 4.07 12.53 -22.92
N GLN A 130 4.25 11.75 -23.98
CA GLN A 130 5.56 11.21 -24.35
C GLN A 130 6.52 12.27 -24.88
N ARG A 131 6.03 13.33 -25.54
CA ARG A 131 6.87 14.38 -26.10
C ARG A 131 7.12 15.56 -25.16
N SER A 132 6.37 15.66 -24.07
CA SER A 132 6.42 16.82 -23.20
C SER A 132 6.45 16.45 -21.71
N ILE A 133 7.45 15.67 -21.31
CA ILE A 133 7.84 15.49 -19.90
C ILE A 133 7.98 16.86 -19.20
N TRP A 134 8.51 17.84 -19.94
CA TRP A 134 8.65 19.23 -19.50
C TRP A 134 7.31 19.92 -19.16
N PHE A 135 6.23 19.53 -19.83
CA PHE A 135 4.89 20.10 -19.58
C PHE A 135 4.28 19.53 -18.29
N VAL A 136 4.57 18.28 -17.95
CA VAL A 136 4.19 17.70 -16.65
C VAL A 136 4.94 18.43 -15.54
N GLU A 137 6.23 18.70 -15.73
CA GLU A 137 7.08 19.46 -14.80
C GLU A 137 6.63 20.92 -14.61
N PHE A 138 6.06 21.56 -15.65
CA PHE A 138 5.60 22.96 -15.62
C PHE A 138 4.12 23.14 -15.25
N LEU A 139 3.24 22.16 -15.58
CA LEU A 139 1.82 22.20 -15.22
C LEU A 139 1.59 21.80 -13.77
N TYR A 140 2.31 20.82 -13.23
CA TYR A 140 2.11 20.35 -11.85
C TYR A 140 2.26 21.43 -10.75
N PRO A 141 3.17 22.42 -10.89
CA PRO A 141 3.24 23.57 -10.01
C PRO A 141 2.00 24.47 -10.08
N MET A 142 1.23 24.45 -11.17
CA MET A 142 0.01 25.26 -11.29
C MET A 142 -1.13 24.65 -10.48
N GLY A 143 -1.72 25.46 -9.59
CA GLY A 143 -2.78 25.02 -8.66
C GLY A 143 -3.99 24.35 -9.33
N ILE A 144 -4.27 24.69 -10.59
CA ILE A 144 -5.38 24.12 -11.38
C ILE A 144 -5.07 22.67 -11.81
N ALA A 145 -3.83 22.38 -12.23
CA ALA A 145 -3.43 21.03 -12.60
C ALA A 145 -3.32 20.12 -11.37
N ARG A 146 -2.83 20.66 -10.24
CA ARG A 146 -2.82 19.96 -8.94
C ARG A 146 -4.22 19.63 -8.44
N TRP A 147 -5.14 20.60 -8.52
CA TRP A 147 -6.55 20.40 -8.19
C TRP A 147 -7.21 19.39 -9.14
N GLY A 148 -6.99 19.53 -10.46
CA GLY A 148 -7.52 18.64 -11.48
C GLY A 148 -7.02 17.20 -11.33
N HIS A 149 -5.73 17.00 -11.05
CA HIS A 149 -5.13 15.69 -10.82
C HIS A 149 -5.66 15.03 -9.54
N LEU A 150 -5.70 15.76 -8.42
CA LEU A 150 -6.26 15.27 -7.15
C LEU A 150 -7.78 15.00 -7.27
N PHE A 151 -8.50 15.83 -8.02
CA PHE A 151 -9.92 15.64 -8.31
C PHE A 151 -10.15 14.42 -9.21
N LEU A 152 -9.33 14.21 -10.24
CA LEU A 152 -9.39 13.04 -11.12
C LEU A 152 -9.05 11.74 -10.36
N MET A 153 -8.07 11.78 -9.45
CA MET A 153 -7.76 10.66 -8.55
C MET A 153 -8.90 10.39 -7.57
N LYS A 154 -9.54 11.43 -7.01
CA LYS A 154 -10.73 11.28 -6.17
C LYS A 154 -11.94 10.74 -6.92
N MET A 155 -12.16 11.15 -8.17
CA MET A 155 -13.22 10.63 -9.02
C MET A 155 -12.94 9.18 -9.45
N GLY A 156 -11.70 8.85 -9.79
CA GLY A 156 -11.28 7.48 -10.13
C GLY A 156 -11.29 6.52 -8.93
N GLY A 157 -11.09 7.04 -7.72
CA GLY A 157 -11.23 6.29 -6.46
C GLY A 157 -12.66 6.19 -5.93
N GLY A 158 -13.61 6.94 -6.48
CA GLY A 158 -14.98 7.08 -5.96
C GLY A 158 -15.94 5.92 -6.23
N GLY A 159 -15.45 4.78 -6.74
CA GLY A 159 -16.29 3.69 -7.26
C GLY A 159 -16.16 2.33 -6.57
N LYS A 160 -15.51 2.21 -5.40
CA LYS A 160 -15.48 0.93 -4.65
C LYS A 160 -15.68 1.15 -3.16
N GLY A 161 -16.94 1.07 -2.74
CA GLY A 161 -17.29 0.86 -1.36
C GLY A 161 -16.59 -0.38 -0.80
N ASN A 162 -15.90 -0.20 0.32
CA ASN A 162 -15.67 -1.15 1.40
C ASN A 162 -15.39 -2.63 1.09
N LYS A 163 -14.76 -2.94 -0.05
CA LYS A 163 -14.03 -4.20 -0.22
C LYS A 163 -12.57 -3.88 -0.02
N LYS A 164 -12.04 -4.26 1.16
CA LYS A 164 -10.60 -4.36 1.42
C LYS A 164 -9.99 -5.07 0.21
N VAL A 165 -9.32 -4.31 -0.65
CA VAL A 165 -8.48 -4.87 -1.69
C VAL A 165 -7.43 -5.67 -0.91
N LYS A 166 -7.47 -7.00 -1.01
CA LYS A 166 -6.34 -7.84 -0.61
C LYS A 166 -5.22 -7.54 -1.60
N GLY A 167 -4.56 -6.39 -1.41
CA GLY A 167 -3.30 -6.06 -2.05
C GLY A 167 -2.26 -7.06 -1.59
N HIS A 168 -1.42 -7.51 -2.53
CA HIS A 168 -0.34 -8.47 -2.30
C HIS A 168 0.85 -7.87 -1.53
N SER A 169 0.76 -6.60 -1.14
CA SER A 169 1.69 -5.88 -0.28
C SER A 169 0.94 -5.42 0.97
N ARG A 170 1.18 -6.10 2.10
CA ARG A 170 0.90 -5.50 3.40
C ARG A 170 2.05 -4.55 3.70
N THR A 171 1.74 -3.32 4.10
CA THR A 171 2.69 -2.48 4.86
C THR A 171 3.03 -3.29 6.11
N ILE A 172 4.19 -3.94 6.10
CA ILE A 172 4.75 -4.50 7.32
C ILE A 172 5.37 -3.30 8.00
N GLU A 173 4.86 -2.94 9.17
CA GLU A 173 5.52 -1.96 10.03
C GLU A 173 6.86 -2.55 10.43
N GLN A 174 7.91 -2.11 9.74
CA GLN A 174 9.27 -2.52 10.00
C GLN A 174 9.85 -1.55 11.01
N ARG A 175 10.39 -2.09 12.10
CA ARG A 175 11.14 -1.33 13.09
C ARG A 175 12.54 -1.88 13.19
N PHE A 176 13.52 -1.07 12.81
CA PHE A 176 14.93 -1.41 12.93
C PHE A 176 15.50 -0.84 14.22
N GLN A 177 16.38 -1.58 14.88
CA GLN A 177 17.07 -1.13 16.09
C GLN A 177 18.50 -0.74 15.72
N LEU A 178 18.85 0.53 15.91
CA LEU A 178 20.21 1.05 15.68
C LEU A 178 21.06 0.95 16.96
N ALA A 179 20.50 1.42 18.07
CA ALA A 179 21.13 1.31 19.38
C ALA A 179 20.18 0.54 20.32
N PRO A 180 20.62 -0.60 20.88
CA PRO A 180 19.78 -1.44 21.73
C PRO A 180 19.09 -0.67 22.85
N GLY A 181 17.76 -0.77 22.90
CA GLY A 181 16.95 -0.08 23.92
C GLY A 181 16.86 1.44 23.77
N ARG A 182 17.55 2.05 22.82
CA ARG A 182 17.66 3.51 22.68
C ARG A 182 17.15 4.02 21.34
N VAL A 183 17.75 3.62 20.22
CA VAL A 183 17.47 4.22 18.91
C VAL A 183 16.80 3.24 17.97
N TYR A 184 15.71 3.67 17.34
CA TYR A 184 14.91 2.88 16.40
C TYR A 184 14.61 3.67 15.13
N VAL A 185 14.46 2.97 14.01
CA VAL A 185 14.10 3.56 12.71
C VAL A 185 12.82 2.89 12.20
N HIS A 186 11.87 3.72 11.77
CA HIS A 186 10.59 3.34 11.20
C HIS A 186 10.49 3.89 9.77
N PRO A 187 10.41 3.03 8.74
CA PRO A 187 10.05 3.47 7.40
C PRO A 187 8.59 3.92 7.35
N ILE A 188 8.35 5.07 6.74
CA ILE A 188 7.02 5.65 6.57
C ILE A 188 6.75 5.74 5.07
N PRO A 189 5.84 4.91 4.53
CA PRO A 189 5.42 5.03 3.15
C PRO A 189 4.80 6.40 2.87
N GLN A 190 5.19 7.01 1.76
CA GLN A 190 4.68 8.30 1.31
C GLN A 190 4.31 8.23 -0.17
N LEU A 191 3.32 9.03 -0.56
CA LEU A 191 2.90 9.19 -1.96
C LEU A 191 2.62 7.81 -2.63
N LEU A 192 3.30 7.50 -3.74
CA LEU A 192 3.11 6.24 -4.48
C LEU A 192 4.18 5.19 -4.14
N ASP A 193 5.44 5.61 -4.13
CA ASP A 193 6.62 4.76 -3.97
C ASP A 193 7.75 5.42 -3.16
N ASN A 194 7.49 6.60 -2.58
CA ASN A 194 8.44 7.27 -1.69
C ASN A 194 8.42 6.63 -0.30
N ILE A 195 9.57 6.69 0.39
CA ILE A 195 9.73 6.21 1.76
C ILE A 195 10.46 7.31 2.54
N GLY A 196 9.76 7.89 3.51
CA GLY A 196 10.39 8.68 4.57
C GLY A 196 10.85 7.79 5.71
N TYR A 197 11.64 8.34 6.62
CA TYR A 197 12.10 7.59 7.81
C TYR A 197 11.92 8.40 9.08
N LEU A 198 11.34 7.77 10.10
CA LEU A 198 11.30 8.32 11.45
C LEU A 198 12.33 7.62 12.32
N ILE A 199 13.34 8.37 12.75
CA ILE A 199 14.33 7.92 13.72
C ILE A 199 13.89 8.38 15.10
N VAL A 200 13.81 7.46 16.06
CA VAL A 200 13.33 7.72 17.41
C VAL A 200 14.39 7.33 18.43
N CYS A 201 14.70 8.24 19.36
CA CYS A 201 15.55 7.96 20.52
C CYS A 201 14.73 7.96 21.81
N LEU A 202 14.69 6.80 22.48
CA LEU A 202 14.11 6.63 23.79
C LEU A 202 15.03 7.15 24.89
N PRO A 203 14.46 7.71 25.97
CA PRO A 203 15.23 8.12 27.12
C PRO A 203 15.97 6.94 27.76
N PRO A 204 17.11 7.18 28.42
CA PRO A 204 17.82 6.12 29.13
C PRO A 204 16.91 5.53 30.23
N PRO A 205 17.09 4.24 30.60
CA PRO A 205 16.24 3.58 31.61
C PRO A 205 16.23 4.29 32.97
N SER A 206 17.28 5.05 33.29
CA SER A 206 17.39 5.89 34.48
C SER A 206 16.44 7.09 34.46
N SER A 207 15.98 7.52 33.28
CA SER A 207 15.20 8.73 33.08
C SER A 207 13.82 8.43 32.51
N LYS A 208 12.84 8.18 33.38
CA LYS A 208 11.45 7.96 32.93
C LYS A 208 10.69 9.24 32.57
N CYS A 209 11.22 10.41 32.92
CA CYS A 209 10.53 11.69 32.74
C CYS A 209 10.93 12.44 31.46
N SER A 210 12.05 12.07 30.83
CA SER A 210 12.49 12.70 29.58
C SER A 210 11.57 12.36 28.42
N ALA A 211 11.37 13.32 27.52
CA ALA A 211 10.62 13.09 26.30
C ALA A 211 11.37 12.14 25.37
N VAL A 212 10.62 11.39 24.58
CA VAL A 212 11.15 10.71 23.40
C VAL A 212 11.44 11.77 22.35
N VAL A 213 12.62 11.75 21.77
CA VAL A 213 13.03 12.71 20.74
C VAL A 213 13.15 11.99 19.40
N ALA A 214 12.77 12.67 18.33
CA ALA A 214 12.72 12.09 17.00
C ALA A 214 13.27 13.01 15.90
N ILE A 215 13.74 12.36 14.84
CA ILE A 215 14.17 12.95 13.58
C ILE A 215 13.29 12.37 12.47
N PHE A 216 12.78 13.20 11.58
CA PHE A 216 12.11 12.74 10.36
C PHE A 216 13.00 12.99 9.14
N ILE A 217 12.99 12.06 8.20
CA ILE A 217 13.78 12.12 6.96
C ILE A 217 12.82 12.15 5.78
N ASP A 218 12.98 13.15 4.93
CA ASP A 218 12.22 13.39 3.70
C ASP A 218 10.69 13.41 3.91
N CYS A 219 10.12 14.61 3.96
CA CYS A 219 8.68 14.80 4.14
C CYS A 219 8.01 15.19 2.80
N GLY A 220 7.60 14.20 2.01
CA GLY A 220 6.85 14.42 0.77
C GLY A 220 5.38 14.84 0.98
N ASP A 221 4.72 14.30 2.01
CA ASP A 221 3.34 14.64 2.38
C ASP A 221 3.20 14.71 3.90
N ALA A 222 2.94 15.90 4.43
CA ALA A 222 2.84 16.11 5.87
C ALA A 222 1.61 15.44 6.49
N ASN A 223 0.46 15.41 5.81
CA ASN A 223 -0.78 14.90 6.44
C ASN A 223 -0.66 13.41 6.73
N GLU A 224 -0.25 12.65 5.72
CA GLU A 224 -0.05 11.21 5.83
C GLU A 224 1.12 10.89 6.77
N SER A 225 2.22 11.67 6.71
CA SER A 225 3.36 11.47 7.60
C SER A 225 2.99 11.70 9.06
N ILE A 226 2.23 12.74 9.39
CA ILE A 226 1.79 13.05 10.76
C ILE A 226 0.81 11.99 11.26
N ALA A 227 -0.12 11.53 10.41
CA ALA A 227 -1.01 10.42 10.76
C ALA A 227 -0.21 9.16 11.12
N GLU A 228 0.79 8.81 10.33
CA GLU A 228 1.63 7.64 10.57
C GLU A 228 2.56 7.80 11.78
N ILE A 229 3.15 8.98 11.99
CA ILE A 229 3.96 9.29 13.19
C ILE A 229 3.12 9.12 14.46
N ASN A 230 1.87 9.62 14.45
CA ASN A 230 0.95 9.43 15.57
C ASN A 230 0.59 7.96 15.77
N HIS A 231 0.35 7.21 14.69
CA HIS A 231 0.12 5.78 14.78
C HIS A 231 1.30 5.03 15.40
N ILE A 232 2.53 5.32 14.94
CA ILE A 232 3.77 4.75 15.49
C ILE A 232 3.92 5.09 16.98
N ARG A 233 3.62 6.34 17.37
CA ARG A 233 3.64 6.78 18.78
C ARG A 233 2.69 5.95 19.64
N GLU A 234 1.47 5.74 19.19
CA GLU A 234 0.45 4.98 19.93
C GLU A 234 0.80 3.49 20.02
N VAL A 235 1.29 2.88 18.94
CA VAL A 235 1.55 1.44 18.86
C VAL A 235 2.87 1.06 19.55
N TYR A 236 3.96 1.77 19.25
CA TYR A 236 5.31 1.39 19.69
C TYR A 236 5.75 2.09 20.97
N TYR A 237 5.17 3.25 21.28
CA TYR A 237 5.61 4.10 22.37
C TYR A 237 4.47 4.53 23.33
N PRO A 238 3.52 3.62 23.70
CA PRO A 238 2.34 3.99 24.48
C PRO A 238 2.66 4.52 25.89
N ASN A 239 3.82 4.14 26.45
CA ASN A 239 4.25 4.56 27.78
C ASN A 239 5.05 5.88 27.77
N HIS A 240 5.19 6.51 26.61
CA HIS A 240 5.93 7.76 26.42
C HIS A 240 4.98 8.86 25.91
N PRO A 241 4.21 9.49 26.81
CA PRO A 241 3.25 10.52 26.42
C PRO A 241 3.94 11.78 25.90
N ASN A 242 5.21 12.01 26.22
CA ASN A 242 6.00 13.12 25.68
C ASN A 242 6.84 12.60 24.52
N PHE A 243 6.43 12.93 23.30
CA PHE A 243 7.11 12.58 22.05
C PHE A 243 7.30 13.88 21.28
N GLU A 244 8.54 14.19 20.93
CA GLU A 244 8.94 15.45 20.32
C GLU A 244 9.67 15.16 19.01
N LEU A 245 9.04 15.50 17.88
CA LEU A 245 9.74 15.57 16.61
C LEU A 245 10.50 16.91 16.59
N GLN A 246 11.83 16.87 16.69
CA GLN A 246 12.65 18.08 16.84
C GLN A 246 13.41 18.46 15.57
N THR A 247 13.70 17.48 14.71
CA THR A 247 14.56 17.67 13.54
C THR A 247 13.97 17.02 12.28
N LEU A 248 14.12 17.71 11.15
CA LEU A 248 13.82 17.22 9.81
C LEU A 248 15.11 17.21 8.98
N LEU A 249 15.41 16.09 8.34
CA LEU A 249 16.53 15.97 7.40
C LEU A 249 15.97 15.81 5.99
N CYS A 250 16.43 16.64 5.07
CA CYS A 250 16.09 16.52 3.67
C CYS A 250 17.31 16.10 2.86
N THR A 251 17.19 15.00 2.12
CA THR A 251 18.29 14.49 1.28
C THR A 251 18.57 15.42 0.11
N HIS A 252 17.53 15.94 -0.54
CA HIS A 252 17.63 16.86 -1.67
C HIS A 252 16.34 17.66 -1.86
N LYS A 253 16.33 18.61 -2.81
CA LYS A 253 15.26 19.61 -2.95
C LYS A 253 13.99 19.16 -3.67
N HIS A 254 13.90 17.93 -4.19
CA HIS A 254 12.74 17.54 -4.97
C HIS A 254 11.46 17.54 -4.13
N HIS A 255 10.34 17.78 -4.81
CA HIS A 255 9.06 18.06 -4.18
C HIS A 255 8.55 16.86 -3.38
N ASP A 256 8.71 15.65 -3.91
CA ASP A 256 8.37 14.39 -3.25
C ASP A 256 9.18 14.08 -1.99
N HIS A 257 10.22 14.87 -1.69
CA HIS A 257 11.01 14.80 -0.45
C HIS A 257 10.80 16.00 0.48
N THR A 258 10.25 17.12 -0.01
CA THR A 258 10.28 18.42 0.71
C THR A 258 8.95 19.16 0.76
N ALA A 259 7.92 18.71 0.05
CA ALA A 259 6.64 19.42 -0.04
C ALA A 259 5.90 19.52 1.30
N GLY A 260 6.12 18.57 2.20
CA GLY A 260 5.53 18.58 3.54
C GLY A 260 6.28 19.45 4.55
N ASN A 261 7.50 19.91 4.26
CA ASN A 261 8.35 20.63 5.24
C ASN A 261 7.62 21.79 5.94
N ARG A 262 6.94 22.64 5.17
CA ARG A 262 6.21 23.80 5.70
C ARG A 262 5.08 23.40 6.64
N GLN A 263 4.32 22.37 6.25
CA GLN A 263 3.15 21.95 7.00
C GLN A 263 3.58 21.20 8.25
N LEU A 264 4.59 20.34 8.15
CA LEU A 264 5.18 19.66 9.29
C LEU A 264 5.72 20.65 10.33
N LEU A 265 6.44 21.69 9.91
CA LEU A 265 6.92 22.77 10.78
C LEU A 265 5.79 23.52 11.48
N LYS A 266 4.61 23.61 10.85
CA LYS A 266 3.44 24.27 11.44
C LYS A 266 2.74 23.38 12.47
N GLU A 267 2.71 22.08 12.23
CA GLU A 267 1.92 21.12 13.01
C GLU A 267 2.70 20.47 14.16
N GLU A 268 4.04 20.45 14.08
CA GLU A 268 4.93 19.89 15.10
C GLU A 268 5.69 21.01 15.83
N PRO A 269 5.22 21.47 17.01
CA PRO A 269 5.78 22.65 17.67
C PRO A 269 7.22 22.50 18.16
N ALA A 270 7.65 21.25 18.39
CA ALA A 270 9.02 20.96 18.82
C ALA A 270 10.00 20.94 17.64
N LEU A 271 9.52 20.90 16.38
CA LEU A 271 10.35 20.87 15.20
C LEU A 271 10.95 22.26 14.98
N SER A 272 12.25 22.40 15.24
CA SER A 272 12.98 23.66 15.04
C SER A 272 13.99 23.58 13.91
N ASP A 273 14.57 22.39 13.70
CA ASP A 273 15.77 22.25 12.87
C ASP A 273 15.44 21.49 11.59
N ILE A 274 15.63 22.15 10.45
CA ILE A 274 15.47 21.58 9.12
C ILE A 274 16.82 21.62 8.42
N TYR A 275 17.45 20.45 8.30
CA TYR A 275 18.74 20.28 7.65
C TYR A 275 18.57 19.94 6.17
N GLY A 276 19.53 20.42 5.37
CA GLY A 276 19.61 20.12 3.94
C GLY A 276 20.96 20.53 3.37
N GLY A 277 21.32 19.96 2.22
CA GLY A 277 22.59 20.28 1.56
C GLY A 277 22.70 21.79 1.28
N ALA A 278 23.84 22.40 1.65
CA ALA A 278 24.04 23.84 1.58
C ALA A 278 23.88 24.45 0.18
N ILE A 279 24.02 23.63 -0.87
CA ILE A 279 23.87 24.05 -2.28
C ILE A 279 22.58 23.53 -2.94
N GLU A 280 21.77 22.74 -2.23
CA GLU A 280 20.50 22.19 -2.75
C GLU A 280 19.37 23.23 -2.76
N ASN A 281 19.44 24.28 -1.93
CA ASN A 281 18.31 25.19 -1.68
C ASN A 281 17.03 24.43 -1.26
N VAL A 282 17.18 23.51 -0.29
CA VAL A 282 16.06 22.77 0.29
C VAL A 282 14.99 23.74 0.84
N PRO A 283 13.70 23.56 0.50
CA PRO A 283 12.63 24.40 1.03
C PRO A 283 12.58 24.38 2.57
N TYR A 284 12.52 25.57 3.17
CA TYR A 284 12.46 25.78 4.62
C TYR A 284 13.68 25.30 5.42
N CYS A 285 14.77 24.91 4.75
CA CYS A 285 16.02 24.60 5.40
C CYS A 285 16.58 25.82 6.15
N ASN A 286 16.85 25.65 7.44
CA ASN A 286 17.51 26.65 8.30
C ASN A 286 18.88 26.17 8.81
N MET A 287 19.21 24.89 8.60
CA MET A 287 20.49 24.29 8.98
C MET A 287 21.23 23.71 7.75
N PRO A 288 21.83 24.57 6.90
CA PRO A 288 22.54 24.11 5.72
C PRO A 288 23.83 23.36 6.10
N VAL A 289 24.05 22.18 5.51
CA VAL A 289 25.19 21.31 5.83
C VAL A 289 26.09 21.02 4.64
N LYS A 290 27.36 20.72 4.91
CA LYS A 290 28.37 20.37 3.91
C LYS A 290 28.88 18.94 4.08
N ASN A 291 29.61 18.47 3.07
CA ASN A 291 30.28 17.17 3.11
C ASN A 291 31.24 17.05 4.30
N GLY A 292 31.15 15.93 5.04
CA GLY A 292 31.95 15.61 6.21
C GLY A 292 31.51 16.33 7.50
N GLU A 293 30.43 17.10 7.46
CA GLU A 293 29.90 17.78 8.64
C GLU A 293 29.03 16.84 9.47
N SER A 294 29.22 16.84 10.79
CA SER A 294 28.34 16.14 11.72
C SER A 294 27.25 17.07 12.22
N ILE A 295 26.00 16.62 12.17
CA ILE A 295 24.87 17.40 12.68
C ILE A 295 24.67 17.21 14.18
N VAL A 296 24.07 18.21 14.83
CA VAL A 296 23.64 18.09 16.23
C VAL A 296 22.30 17.38 16.27
N LEU A 297 22.21 16.28 17.01
CA LEU A 297 21.00 15.48 17.12
C LEU A 297 20.06 16.00 18.23
N PRO A 298 18.76 15.70 18.15
CA PRO A 298 17.77 16.05 19.17
C PRO A 298 18.15 15.65 20.59
N SER A 299 17.73 16.47 21.56
CA SER A 299 17.86 16.17 22.98
C SER A 299 16.68 16.71 23.79
N SER A 300 16.33 16.03 24.88
CA SER A 300 15.28 16.47 25.82
C SER A 300 15.56 15.96 27.24
N GLY A 301 15.99 16.87 28.12
CA GLY A 301 16.40 16.54 29.49
C GLY A 301 17.62 15.62 29.51
N GLU A 302 17.48 14.41 30.07
CA GLU A 302 18.54 13.39 30.09
C GLU A 302 18.50 12.45 28.86
N ASN A 303 17.58 12.67 27.93
CA ASN A 303 17.55 11.95 26.66
C ASN A 303 18.32 12.74 25.60
N ASP A 304 19.62 12.54 25.54
CA ASP A 304 20.47 13.06 24.47
C ASP A 304 20.73 11.96 23.44
N MET A 305 20.37 12.20 22.18
CA MET A 305 20.63 11.27 21.09
C MET A 305 22.11 11.25 20.69
N ASN A 306 22.86 12.34 20.93
CA ASN A 306 24.29 12.46 20.62
C ASN A 306 25.16 11.51 21.47
N ASP A 307 24.65 11.05 22.62
CA ASP A 307 25.33 10.07 23.48
C ASP A 307 25.41 8.66 22.85
N VAL A 308 24.55 8.37 21.87
CA VAL A 308 24.35 7.00 21.34
C VAL A 308 24.45 6.91 19.83
N ALA A 309 24.34 8.04 19.12
CA ALA A 309 24.40 8.10 17.67
C ALA A 309 25.07 9.40 17.22
N SER A 310 25.60 9.36 15.99
CA SER A 310 26.09 10.52 15.26
C SER A 310 25.63 10.42 13.82
N VAL A 311 25.34 11.56 13.19
CA VAL A 311 24.99 11.62 11.77
C VAL A 311 26.00 12.51 11.07
N GLU A 312 26.69 11.93 10.08
CA GLU A 312 27.63 12.61 9.20
C GLU A 312 26.97 12.87 7.85
N CYS A 313 27.11 14.09 7.34
CA CYS A 313 26.61 14.50 6.04
C CYS A 313 27.62 14.13 4.94
N ILE A 314 27.20 13.30 3.98
CA ILE A 314 28.02 12.92 2.83
C ILE A 314 27.40 13.53 1.58
N ALA A 315 28.15 14.35 0.84
CA ALA A 315 27.69 14.91 -0.42
C ALA A 315 27.75 13.85 -1.52
N VAL A 316 26.64 13.65 -2.24
CA VAL A 316 26.53 12.65 -3.30
C VAL A 316 25.93 13.29 -4.56
N PRO A 317 26.65 14.25 -5.18
CA PRO A 317 26.13 14.98 -6.34
C PRO A 317 25.97 14.03 -7.52
N SER A 318 24.75 13.91 -8.02
CA SER A 318 24.42 13.13 -9.22
C SER A 318 22.98 13.39 -9.64
N HIS A 319 22.02 12.99 -8.80
CA HIS A 319 20.58 13.20 -9.04
C HIS A 319 20.22 14.69 -8.96
N THR A 320 20.77 15.35 -7.95
CA THR A 320 20.78 16.80 -7.81
C THR A 320 22.22 17.29 -7.60
N ARG A 321 22.41 18.59 -7.36
CA ARG A 321 23.74 19.23 -7.37
C ARG A 321 24.48 19.12 -6.03
N GLY A 322 23.77 19.01 -4.91
CA GLY A 322 24.32 18.91 -3.56
C GLY A 322 24.49 17.51 -3.03
#